data_AF-A0A9E6JTK3-F1
#
_entry.id   AF-A0A9E6JTK3-F1
#
_cell.length_a   1.000
_cell.length_b   1.000
_cell.length_c   1.000
_cell.angle_alpha   90.00
_cell.angle_beta   90.00
_cell.angle_gamma   90.00
#
_symmetry.space_group_name_H-M   'P 1'
#
loop_
_entity.id
_entity.type
_entity.pdbx_description
1 polymer ?
#
loop_
_entity_poly.entity_id
_entity_poly.type
_entity_poly.pdbx_seq_one_letter_code
_entity_poly.pdbx_strand_id
1 'polypeptide(L)'
;MSGHNKWSTIKRKKGAIDAKRSKAFSKIIKEMTVAVKEGGPDPDCNPRLRLAISNAKGVNMPKENISRAITKASDKDAAALN
;
A
#
# COMPACT_ATOMS: atom_id res chain seq x y z
N MET A 1 -22.96 -35.89 -5.33
CA MET A 1 -22.63 -34.76 -6.23
C MET A 1 -21.22 -34.28 -5.91
N SER A 2 -20.24 -34.64 -6.75
CA SER A 2 -18.84 -34.23 -6.54
C SER A 2 -18.68 -32.76 -6.92
N GLY A 3 -18.84 -31.86 -5.94
CA GLY A 3 -18.69 -30.40 -6.09
C GLY A 3 -17.24 -29.93 -6.21
N HIS A 4 -16.33 -30.79 -6.67
CA HIS A 4 -14.90 -30.50 -6.81
C HIS A 4 -14.60 -30.00 -8.22
N ASN A 5 -15.07 -28.80 -8.56
CA ASN A 5 -14.56 -28.12 -9.75
C ASN A 5 -13.27 -27.37 -9.38
N LYS A 6 -12.20 -27.62 -10.15
CA LYS A 6 -10.85 -27.05 -9.94
C LYS A 6 -10.90 -25.52 -9.82
N TRP A 7 -11.80 -24.90 -10.59
CA TRP A 7 -11.99 -23.46 -10.64
C TRP A 7 -12.48 -22.86 -9.32
N SER A 8 -13.46 -23.47 -8.64
CA SER A 8 -14.06 -23.00 -7.40
C SER A 8 -13.05 -22.97 -6.26
N THR A 9 -12.18 -23.98 -6.18
CA THR A 9 -11.09 -24.03 -5.21
C THR A 9 -10.04 -22.96 -5.48
N ILE A 10 -9.65 -22.78 -6.75
CA ILE A 10 -8.72 -21.72 -7.17
C ILE A 10 -9.30 -20.34 -6.85
N LYS A 11 -10.57 -20.10 -7.19
CA LYS A 11 -11.28 -18.83 -6.94
C LYS A 11 -11.30 -18.49 -5.45
N ARG A 12 -11.67 -19.45 -4.59
CA ARG A 12 -11.70 -19.25 -3.14
C ARG A 12 -10.31 -18.95 -2.57
N LYS A 13 -9.29 -19.73 -2.97
CA LYS A 13 -7.91 -19.54 -2.53
C LYS A 13 -7.36 -18.18 -2.97
N LYS A 14 -7.58 -17.81 -4.24
CA LYS A 14 -7.16 -16.51 -4.79
C LYS A 14 -7.85 -15.35 -4.07
N GLY A 15 -9.17 -15.42 -3.87
CA GLY A 15 -9.90 -14.36 -3.16
C GLY A 15 -9.41 -14.13 -1.73
N ALA A 16 -9.09 -15.20 -1.00
CA ALA A 16 -8.51 -15.07 0.35
C ALA A 16 -7.11 -14.44 0.33
N ILE A 17 -6.27 -14.75 -0.66
CA ILE A 17 -4.94 -14.16 -0.82
C ILE A 17 -5.06 -12.68 -1.20
N ASP A 18 -5.94 -12.35 -2.15
CA ASP A 18 -6.16 -10.98 -2.61
C ASP A 18 -6.71 -10.10 -1.48
N ALA A 19 -7.60 -10.63 -0.65
CA ALA A 19 -8.12 -9.93 0.54
C ALA A 19 -7.04 -9.67 1.61
N LYS A 20 -6.07 -10.57 1.77
CA LYS A 20 -4.91 -10.34 2.66
C LYS A 20 -3.98 -9.28 2.08
N ARG A 21 -3.71 -9.34 0.78
CA ARG A 21 -2.86 -8.38 0.06
C ARG A 21 -3.45 -6.98 0.09
N SER A 22 -4.76 -6.83 -0.15
CA SER A 22 -5.43 -5.52 -0.11
C SER A 22 -5.34 -4.88 1.28
N LYS A 23 -5.52 -5.66 2.36
CA LYS A 23 -5.32 -5.19 3.74
C LYS A 23 -3.89 -4.73 4.00
N ALA A 24 -2.89 -5.46 3.51
CA ALA A 24 -1.49 -5.06 3.62
C ALA A 24 -1.22 -3.74 2.89
N PHE A 25 -1.76 -3.58 1.67
CA PHE A 25 -1.63 -2.35 0.90
C PHE A 25 -2.23 -1.15 1.63
N SER A 26 -3.43 -1.28 2.20
CA SER A 26 -4.06 -0.19 2.95
C SER A 26 -3.27 0.22 4.18
N LYS A 27 -2.62 -0.72 4.88
CA LYS A 27 -1.77 -0.42 6.04
C LYS A 27 -0.52 0.36 5.63
N ILE A 28 0.17 -0.09 4.58
CA ILE A 28 1.39 0.55 4.08
C ILE A 28 1.09 1.95 3.55
N ILE A 29 -0.01 2.14 2.82
CA ILE A 29 -0.40 3.48 2.34
C ILE A 29 -0.62 4.44 3.51
N LYS A 30 -1.30 4.01 4.58
CA LYS A 30 -1.48 4.84 5.78
C LYS A 30 -0.15 5.19 6.43
N GLU A 31 0.75 4.21 6.54
CA GLU A 31 2.08 4.43 7.11
C GLU A 31 2.92 5.40 6.28
N MET A 32 2.87 5.30 4.95
CA MET A 32 3.49 6.27 4.04
C MET A 32 2.89 7.67 4.22
N THR A 33 1.56 7.80 4.32
CA THR A 33 0.92 9.10 4.52
C THR A 33 1.35 9.76 5.84
N VAL A 34 1.42 8.98 6.93
CA VAL A 34 1.91 9.50 8.22
C VAL A 34 3.39 9.89 8.14
N ALA A 35 4.22 9.05 7.53
CA ALA A 35 5.64 9.35 7.36
C ALA A 35 5.87 10.63 6.56
N VAL A 36 5.12 10.83 5.47
CA VAL A 36 5.17 12.06 4.66
C VAL A 36 4.75 13.28 5.46
N LYS A 37 3.70 13.16 6.27
CA LYS A 37 3.23 14.25 7.13
C LYS A 37 4.25 14.65 8.20
N GLU A 38 4.96 13.68 8.78
CA GLU A 38 5.93 13.92 9.85
C GLU A 38 7.29 14.41 9.35
N GLY A 39 7.75 13.92 8.19
CA GLY A 39 9.13 14.09 7.72
C GLY A 39 9.28 14.52 6.27
N GLY A 40 8.19 14.93 5.62
CA GLY A 40 8.17 15.35 4.23
C GLY A 40 8.18 14.19 3.21
N PRO A 41 8.00 14.51 1.91
CA PRO A 41 7.81 13.53 0.85
C PRO A 41 9.10 12.91 0.32
N ASP A 42 10.27 13.35 0.79
CA ASP A 42 11.58 12.89 0.33
C ASP A 42 12.07 11.63 1.10
N PRO A 43 12.19 10.46 0.44
CA PRO A 43 12.69 9.24 1.08
C PRO A 43 14.16 9.28 1.51
N ASP A 44 14.97 10.18 0.96
CA ASP A 44 16.39 10.30 1.31
C ASP A 44 16.57 11.08 2.62
N CYS A 45 15.71 12.07 2.85
CA CYS A 45 15.64 12.82 4.10
C CYS A 45 14.74 12.17 5.18
N ASN A 46 13.90 11.19 4.81
CA ASN A 46 12.93 10.56 5.70
C ASN A 46 13.12 9.03 5.81
N PRO A 47 13.83 8.53 6.84
CA PRO A 47 14.04 7.10 7.04
C PRO A 47 12.75 6.29 7.23
N ARG A 48 11.71 6.90 7.82
CA ARG A 48 10.41 6.24 8.04
C ARG A 48 9.70 6.01 6.71
N LEU A 49 9.73 6.99 5.81
CA LEU A 49 9.19 6.86 4.46
C LEU A 49 9.96 5.80 3.65
N ARG A 50 11.30 5.78 3.77
CA ARG A 50 12.14 4.76 3.12
C ARG A 50 11.78 3.34 3.55
N LEU A 51 11.56 3.12 4.84
CA LEU A 51 11.13 1.83 5.37
C LEU A 51 9.74 1.44 4.83
N ALA A 52 8.80 2.38 4.83
CA ALA A 52 7.45 2.15 4.30
C ALA A 52 7.48 1.79 2.80
N ILE A 53 8.34 2.44 2.00
CA ILE A 53 8.55 2.11 0.59
C ILE A 53 9.18 0.72 0.43
N SER A 54 10.14 0.34 1.28
CA SER A 54 10.73 -1.01 1.28
C SER A 54 9.67 -2.08 1.57
N ASN A 55 8.83 -1.84 2.58
CA ASN A 55 7.71 -2.73 2.92
C ASN A 55 6.69 -2.83 1.77
N ALA A 56 6.41 -1.73 1.07
CA ALA A 56 5.55 -1.71 -0.12
C ALA A 56 6.11 -2.61 -1.24
N LYS A 57 7.41 -2.53 -1.50
CA LYS A 57 8.08 -3.40 -2.48
C LYS A 57 8.03 -4.87 -2.05
N GLY A 58 8.21 -5.17 -0.76
CA GLY A 58 8.15 -6.52 -0.22
C GLY A 58 6.79 -7.22 -0.42
N VAL A 59 5.68 -6.46 -0.50
CA VAL A 59 4.35 -7.00 -0.79
C VAL A 59 3.96 -6.96 -2.28
N ASN A 60 4.91 -6.66 -3.17
CA ASN A 60 4.70 -6.47 -4.61
C ASN A 60 3.67 -5.36 -4.91
N MET A 61 3.71 -4.25 -4.17
CA MET A 61 2.90 -3.08 -4.51
C MET A 61 3.44 -2.43 -5.80
N PRO A 62 2.57 -2.10 -6.78
CA PRO A 62 3.01 -1.38 -7.99
C PRO A 62 3.63 -0.02 -7.66
N LYS A 63 4.71 0.33 -8.37
CA LYS A 63 5.43 1.61 -8.20
C LYS A 63 4.49 2.83 -8.33
N GLU A 64 3.57 2.77 -9.29
CA GLU A 64 2.50 3.76 -9.48
C GLU A 64 1.70 4.05 -8.20
N ASN A 65 1.33 3.01 -7.44
CA ASN A 65 0.56 3.17 -6.22
C ASN A 65 1.40 3.79 -5.10
N ILE A 66 2.68 3.46 -5.04
CA ILE A 66 3.64 4.06 -4.09
C ILE A 66 3.77 5.54 -4.38
N SER A 67 4.07 5.92 -5.63
CA SER A 67 4.18 7.33 -6.03
C SER A 67 2.90 8.11 -5.75
N ARG A 68 1.73 7.57 -6.13
CA ARG A 68 0.43 8.20 -5.86
C ARG A 68 0.17 8.41 -4.37
N ALA A 69 0.57 7.47 -3.51
CA ALA A 69 0.41 7.60 -2.07
C ALA A 69 1.28 8.73 -1.49
N ILE A 70 2.52 8.89 -1.98
CA ILE A 70 3.44 9.96 -1.56
C ILE A 70 2.92 11.33 -2.03
N THR A 71 2.64 11.47 -3.33
CA THR A 71 2.13 12.72 -3.91
C THR A 71 0.84 13.15 -3.23
N LYS A 72 -0.13 12.24 -3.09
CA LYS A 72 -1.40 12.54 -2.42
C LYS A 72 -1.22 12.95 -0.96
N ALA A 73 -0.26 12.35 -0.25
CA ALA A 73 0.02 12.73 1.13
C ALA A 73 0.63 14.13 1.20
N SER A 74 1.57 14.44 0.32
CA SER A 74 2.18 15.78 0.18
C SER A 74 1.14 16.85 -0.17
N ASP A 75 0.25 16.56 -1.13
CA ASP A 75 -0.77 17.49 -1.59
C ASP A 75 -1.87 17.72 -0.53
N LYS A 76 -2.19 16.69 0.25
CA LYS A 76 -3.18 16.83 1.33
C LYS A 76 -2.72 17.75 2.44
N ASP A 77 -1.44 17.76 2.79
CA ASP A 77 -0.90 18.73 3.75
C ASP A 77 -0.94 20.16 3.18
N ALA A 78 -0.67 20.34 1.88
CA ALA A 78 -0.83 21.65 1.22
C ALA A 78 -2.29 22.16 1.26
N ALA A 79 -3.27 21.27 1.15
CA ALA A 79 -4.69 21.63 1.23
C ALA A 79 -5.20 21.86 2.67
N ALA A 80 -4.54 21.31 3.70
CA ALA A 80 -4.94 21.45 5.10
C ALA A 80 -4.44 22.75 5.79
N LEU A 81 -3.62 23.54 5.09
CA LEU A 81 -3.06 24.82 5.54
C LEU A 81 -3.85 26.06 5.07
N ASN A 82 -5.06 25.88 4.52
CA ASN A 82 -5.96 26.98 4.13
C ASN A 82 -7.26 26.96 4.93
#